data_AF-A0A2V9P3Z8-F1
#
_entry.id   AF-A0A2V9P3Z8-F1
#
_cell.length_a   1.000
_cell.length_b   1.000
_cell.length_c   1.000
_cell.angle_alpha   90.00
_cell.angle_beta   90.00
_cell.angle_gamma   90.00
#
_symmetry.space_group_name_H-M   'P 1'
#
loop_
_entity.id
_entity.type
_entity.pdbx_description
1 polymer ?
#
loop_
_entity_poly.entity_id
_entity_poly.type
_entity_poly.pdbx_seq_one_letter_code
_entity_poly.pdbx_strand_id
1 'polypeptide(L)'
;MRRLVSACLLFFAIPTLAQSSSSLAARRAAHLRHGINLSEWFAQVYDPKGYTKEHLVGWVTPDDIALIKSVGFDHVRLSVNPEPMMRHNMADHLPPEYLGYLDGAVKMILDHGLAVIIDMHPESEFKAKLVQHDDFVEQFSDFWRAIAQHYSSYDPEMVYFEILNEPEFRDRYRWAGVQGRLAAAIREGAPQHTIIAAGANWSDVEDLLVLTPLPDANVIYNFHFYDPHTFTHQGATWGTNYWHFESKLAYPASLEAARKVAAQEPDAFNRLQVLRYGLDHWDGNRIAVEIGQAAEWGKHWNVPLT
;
A
#
# COMPACT_ATOMS: atom_id res chain seq x y z
N MET A 1 -48.73 -35.47 -31.24
CA MET A 1 -48.83 -34.28 -30.36
C MET A 1 -47.80 -34.41 -29.25
N ARG A 2 -46.60 -33.82 -29.40
CA ARG A 2 -45.55 -33.78 -28.36
C ARG A 2 -45.60 -32.41 -27.67
N ARG A 3 -45.84 -32.40 -26.36
CA ARG A 3 -45.87 -31.17 -25.53
C ARG A 3 -44.43 -30.81 -25.16
N LEU A 4 -43.98 -29.63 -25.60
CA LEU A 4 -42.76 -28.98 -25.11
C LEU A 4 -43.10 -28.24 -23.81
N VAL A 5 -42.50 -28.66 -22.71
CA VAL A 5 -42.53 -27.94 -21.43
C VAL A 5 -41.33 -27.00 -21.44
N SER A 6 -41.58 -25.69 -21.53
CA SER A 6 -40.54 -24.68 -21.34
C SER A 6 -40.29 -24.50 -19.85
N ALA A 7 -39.08 -24.82 -19.40
CA ALA A 7 -38.63 -24.51 -18.05
C ALA A 7 -38.08 -23.08 -18.04
N CYS A 8 -38.77 -22.17 -17.35
CA CYS A 8 -38.26 -20.83 -17.04
C CYS A 8 -37.18 -20.95 -15.96
N LEU A 9 -35.91 -20.74 -16.34
CA LEU A 9 -34.82 -20.52 -15.40
C LEU A 9 -34.93 -19.08 -14.88
N LEU A 10 -35.35 -18.94 -13.62
CA LEU A 10 -35.28 -17.67 -12.89
C LEU A 10 -33.83 -17.45 -12.45
N PHE A 11 -33.15 -16.49 -13.07
CA PHE A 11 -31.89 -15.97 -12.59
C PHE A 11 -32.14 -15.13 -11.33
N PHE A 12 -31.69 -15.60 -10.17
CA PHE A 12 -31.55 -14.77 -8.99
C PHE A 12 -30.34 -13.85 -9.19
N ALA A 13 -30.60 -12.58 -9.49
CA ALA A 13 -29.59 -11.53 -9.39
C ALA A 13 -29.29 -11.31 -7.90
N ILE A 14 -28.07 -11.63 -7.47
CA ILE A 14 -27.56 -11.21 -6.16
C ILE A 14 -27.35 -9.69 -6.26
N PRO A 15 -28.02 -8.87 -5.44
CA PRO A 15 -27.81 -7.43 -5.48
C PRO A 15 -26.37 -7.14 -5.02
N THR A 16 -25.56 -6.61 -5.93
CA THR A 16 -24.34 -5.89 -5.56
C THR A 16 -24.77 -4.70 -4.72
N LEU A 17 -24.40 -4.69 -3.44
CA LEU A 17 -24.62 -3.55 -2.56
C LEU A 17 -23.74 -2.39 -3.06
N ALA A 18 -24.28 -1.57 -3.95
CA ALA A 18 -23.65 -0.35 -4.40
C ALA A 18 -23.52 0.62 -3.23
N GLN A 19 -22.28 1.03 -2.91
CA GLN A 19 -21.98 1.70 -1.65
C GLN A 19 -22.51 3.12 -1.43
N SER A 20 -23.14 3.86 -2.36
CA SER A 20 -23.39 5.33 -2.24
C SER A 20 -22.13 6.20 -1.89
N SER A 21 -22.03 7.41 -2.44
CA SER A 21 -20.98 8.38 -2.04
C SER A 21 -21.13 8.90 -0.59
N SER A 22 -22.09 8.39 0.17
CA SER A 22 -22.25 8.54 1.62
C SER A 22 -21.75 7.31 2.41
N SER A 23 -21.00 6.41 1.79
CA SER A 23 -20.45 5.23 2.46
C SER A 23 -19.51 5.60 3.59
N LEU A 24 -19.43 4.75 4.62
CA LEU A 24 -18.47 4.89 5.71
C LEU A 24 -17.05 5.05 5.14
N ALA A 25 -16.65 4.18 4.21
CA ALA A 25 -15.35 4.24 3.55
C ALA A 25 -15.08 5.60 2.89
N ALA A 26 -16.05 6.17 2.16
CA ALA A 26 -15.88 7.47 1.50
C ALA A 26 -15.68 8.62 2.50
N ARG A 27 -16.38 8.60 3.63
CA ARG A 27 -16.13 9.57 4.72
C ARG A 27 -14.75 9.39 5.34
N ARG A 28 -14.36 8.14 5.60
CA ARG A 28 -13.04 7.79 6.17
C ARG A 28 -11.91 8.23 5.26
N ALA A 29 -12.04 8.03 3.95
CA ALA A 29 -11.06 8.46 2.95
C ALA A 29 -10.94 9.98 2.84
N ALA A 30 -12.00 10.74 3.16
CA ALA A 30 -11.94 12.20 3.16
C ALA A 30 -11.03 12.77 4.27
N HIS A 31 -10.63 11.96 5.25
CA HIS A 31 -9.61 12.29 6.25
C HIS A 31 -8.17 12.01 5.76
N LEU A 32 -8.00 11.33 4.63
CA LEU A 32 -6.71 10.89 4.09
C LEU A 32 -6.41 11.58 2.75
N ARG A 33 -6.28 12.91 2.73
CA ARG A 33 -6.12 13.66 1.46
C ARG A 33 -4.70 14.14 1.22
N HIS A 34 -4.00 14.51 2.29
CA HIS A 34 -2.63 15.03 2.23
C HIS A 34 -1.79 14.26 3.25
N GLY A 35 -1.18 13.18 2.78
CA GLY A 35 -0.35 12.29 3.59
C GLY A 35 1.14 12.42 3.32
N ILE A 36 1.93 11.96 4.29
CA ILE A 36 3.38 11.74 4.14
C ILE A 36 3.79 10.41 4.79
N ASN A 37 4.76 9.71 4.19
CA ASN A 37 5.28 8.46 4.73
C ASN A 37 6.30 8.74 5.86
N LEU A 38 6.26 7.91 6.91
CA LEU A 38 7.28 7.84 7.96
C LEU A 38 8.15 6.60 7.73
N SER A 39 8.95 6.65 6.67
CA SER A 39 9.86 5.57 6.25
C SER A 39 11.09 5.46 7.15
N GLU A 40 11.79 4.33 7.04
CA GLU A 40 13.05 4.04 7.74
C GLU A 40 12.95 4.05 9.28
N TRP A 41 11.73 4.00 9.83
CA TRP A 41 11.48 4.06 11.28
C TRP A 41 11.13 2.69 11.90
N PHE A 42 9.95 2.17 11.57
CA PHE A 42 9.50 0.84 12.01
C PHE A 42 9.60 -0.20 10.88
N ALA A 43 10.03 0.21 9.69
CA ALA A 43 10.35 -0.62 8.54
C ALA A 43 11.56 -0.02 7.82
N GLN A 44 12.25 -0.82 6.99
CA GLN A 44 13.41 -0.36 6.22
C GLN A 44 14.51 0.26 7.10
N VAL A 45 14.73 -0.30 8.30
CA VAL A 45 15.73 0.22 9.24
C VAL A 45 17.12 -0.17 8.74
N TYR A 46 17.81 0.78 8.12
CA TYR A 46 19.17 0.60 7.60
C TYR A 46 20.27 0.86 8.63
N ASP A 47 19.93 1.21 9.88
CA ASP A 47 20.89 1.21 10.97
C ASP A 47 21.51 -0.20 11.09
N PRO A 48 22.84 -0.37 11.03
CA PRO A 48 23.48 -1.68 11.17
C PRO A 48 23.16 -2.40 12.50
N LYS A 49 22.69 -1.67 13.52
CA LYS A 49 22.23 -2.23 14.80
C LYS A 49 20.81 -2.80 14.72
N GLY A 50 20.08 -2.52 13.64
CA GLY A 50 18.69 -2.94 13.43
C GLY A 50 17.68 -2.19 14.30
N TYR A 51 16.57 -2.86 14.60
CA TYR A 51 15.43 -2.32 15.36
C TYR A 51 15.75 -2.17 16.86
N THR A 52 16.62 -1.22 17.19
CA THR A 52 16.99 -0.88 18.57
C THR A 52 16.01 0.10 19.20
N LYS A 53 15.95 0.12 20.53
CA LYS A 53 15.20 1.14 21.27
C LYS A 53 15.62 2.55 20.87
N GLU A 54 16.93 2.79 20.76
CA GLU A 54 17.49 4.10 20.42
C GLU A 54 16.97 4.60 19.07
N HIS A 55 16.90 3.71 18.07
CA HIS A 55 16.32 4.03 16.78
C HIS A 55 14.80 4.24 16.87
N LEU A 56 14.06 3.28 17.42
CA LEU A 56 12.59 3.32 17.48
C LEU A 56 12.04 4.51 18.26
N VAL A 57 12.78 5.02 19.25
CA VAL A 57 12.38 6.18 20.06
C VAL A 57 12.95 7.50 19.51
N GLY A 58 14.08 7.47 18.81
CA GLY A 58 14.83 8.66 18.44
C GLY A 58 14.78 9.05 16.96
N TRP A 59 14.30 8.18 16.07
CA TRP A 59 14.32 8.42 14.62
C TRP A 59 13.34 9.52 14.19
N VAL A 60 12.09 9.45 14.66
CA VAL A 60 11.08 10.51 14.49
C VAL A 60 10.74 11.07 15.86
N THR A 61 10.76 12.39 15.98
CA THR A 61 10.53 13.12 17.23
C THR A 61 9.18 13.86 17.22
N PRO A 62 8.69 14.33 18.38
CA PRO A 62 7.50 15.18 18.43
C PRO A 62 7.62 16.44 17.56
N ASP A 63 8.82 17.01 17.41
CA ASP A 63 9.06 18.20 16.59
C ASP A 63 8.87 17.90 15.09
N ASP A 64 9.23 16.69 14.63
CA ASP A 64 9.01 16.25 13.25
C ASP A 64 7.50 16.10 12.96
N ILE A 65 6.75 15.48 13.88
CA ILE A 65 5.29 15.33 13.78
C ILE A 65 4.61 16.70 13.82
N ALA A 66 5.05 17.61 14.69
CA ALA A 66 4.56 18.99 14.74
C ALA A 66 4.85 19.75 13.44
N LEU A 67 6.03 19.56 12.85
CA LEU A 67 6.39 20.13 11.55
C LEU A 67 5.46 19.62 10.45
N ILE A 68 5.27 18.30 10.35
CA ILE A 68 4.35 17.67 9.40
C ILE A 68 2.95 18.29 9.53
N LYS A 69 2.43 18.41 10.76
CA LYS A 69 1.13 19.03 10.99
C LYS A 69 1.10 20.50 10.57
N SER A 70 2.15 21.26 10.87
CA SER A 70 2.23 22.69 10.56
C SER A 70 2.29 22.99 9.05
N VAL A 71 2.85 22.06 8.26
CA VAL A 71 2.90 22.16 6.79
C VAL A 71 1.53 21.88 6.15
N GLY A 72 0.60 21.27 6.89
CA GLY A 72 -0.79 21.08 6.48
C GLY A 72 -1.16 19.65 6.09
N PHE A 73 -0.30 18.66 6.38
CA PHE A 73 -0.67 17.26 6.24
C PHE A 73 -1.82 16.89 7.21
N ASP A 74 -2.69 16.00 6.78
CA ASP A 74 -3.83 15.50 7.57
C ASP A 74 -3.57 14.10 8.16
N HIS A 75 -2.67 13.33 7.56
CA HIS A 75 -2.29 12.01 8.05
C HIS A 75 -0.83 11.67 7.76
N VAL A 76 -0.37 10.58 8.38
CA VAL A 76 0.90 9.93 8.07
C VAL A 76 0.69 8.46 7.76
N ARG A 77 1.53 7.91 6.88
CA ARG A 77 1.63 6.47 6.63
C ARG A 77 2.84 5.93 7.38
N LEU A 78 2.59 5.17 8.44
CA LEU A 78 3.59 4.56 9.30
C LEU A 78 3.86 3.14 8.83
N SER A 79 4.97 2.96 8.10
CA SER A 79 5.41 1.65 7.65
C SER A 79 6.05 0.86 8.79
N VAL A 80 5.54 -0.36 9.00
CA VAL A 80 5.93 -1.25 10.10
C VAL A 80 6.32 -2.60 9.52
N ASN A 81 7.56 -3.02 9.71
CA ASN A 81 7.96 -4.39 9.43
C ASN A 81 7.35 -5.30 10.50
N PRO A 82 6.50 -6.28 10.13
CA PRO A 82 5.90 -7.20 11.09
C PRO A 82 6.89 -8.22 11.68
N GLU A 83 8.00 -8.51 10.99
CA GLU A 83 8.91 -9.59 11.36
C GLU A 83 9.47 -9.50 12.79
N PRO A 84 9.92 -8.33 13.29
CA PRO A 84 10.37 -8.20 14.68
C PRO A 84 9.30 -8.53 15.72
N MET A 85 8.02 -8.39 15.36
CA MET A 85 6.88 -8.68 16.24
C MET A 85 6.31 -10.08 16.06
N MET A 86 6.50 -10.71 14.89
CA MET A 86 6.01 -12.06 14.66
C MET A 86 6.84 -13.09 15.41
N ARG A 87 6.14 -14.03 16.06
CA ARG A 87 6.74 -15.17 16.76
C ARG A 87 6.14 -16.45 16.20
N HIS A 88 7.01 -17.35 15.75
CA HIS A 88 6.57 -18.62 15.18
C HIS A 88 5.73 -19.40 16.18
N ASN A 89 4.54 -19.85 15.76
CA ASN A 89 3.54 -20.56 16.58
C ASN A 89 3.03 -19.80 17.81
N MET A 90 3.23 -18.48 17.88
CA MET A 90 2.72 -17.63 18.97
C MET A 90 2.15 -16.33 18.42
N ALA A 91 1.20 -16.44 17.49
CA ALA A 91 0.66 -15.28 16.77
C ALA A 91 -0.09 -14.28 17.69
N ASP A 92 -0.69 -14.76 18.79
CA ASP A 92 -1.39 -13.92 19.77
C ASP A 92 -0.45 -13.30 20.83
N HIS A 93 0.86 -13.54 20.74
CA HIS A 93 1.85 -13.02 21.69
C HIS A 93 2.75 -11.98 21.03
N LEU A 94 2.21 -10.76 20.91
CA LEU A 94 2.98 -9.59 20.49
C LEU A 94 4.05 -9.27 21.56
N PRO A 95 5.32 -9.05 21.16
CA PRO A 95 6.36 -8.70 22.12
C PRO A 95 6.07 -7.32 22.73
N PRO A 96 5.83 -7.24 24.06
CA PRO A 96 5.28 -6.05 24.69
C PRO A 96 6.21 -4.83 24.61
N GLU A 97 7.53 -5.06 24.55
CA GLU A 97 8.50 -3.98 24.43
C GLU A 97 8.42 -3.30 23.05
N TYR A 98 8.46 -4.08 21.96
CA TYR A 98 8.38 -3.52 20.61
C TYR A 98 7.03 -2.87 20.36
N LEU A 99 5.95 -3.54 20.79
CA LEU A 99 4.59 -3.01 20.69
C LEU A 99 4.46 -1.69 21.47
N GLY A 100 5.10 -1.58 22.64
CA GLY A 100 5.13 -0.34 23.42
C GLY A 100 5.82 0.82 22.70
N TYR A 101 6.86 0.56 21.89
CA TYR A 101 7.48 1.59 21.05
C TYR A 101 6.52 2.04 19.93
N LEU A 102 5.85 1.08 19.26
CA LEU A 102 4.85 1.39 18.24
C LEU A 102 3.67 2.16 18.82
N ASP A 103 3.19 1.80 20.02
CA ASP A 103 2.14 2.53 20.73
C ASP A 103 2.55 3.97 21.04
N GLY A 104 3.80 4.17 21.47
CA GLY A 104 4.36 5.50 21.69
C GLY A 104 4.36 6.35 20.43
N ALA A 105 4.75 5.76 19.30
CA ALA A 105 4.74 6.41 17.99
C ALA A 105 3.32 6.77 17.53
N VAL A 106 2.40 5.79 17.53
CA VAL A 106 0.99 5.98 17.16
C VAL A 106 0.35 7.06 18.03
N LYS A 107 0.56 7.00 19.36
CA LYS A 107 0.05 8.02 20.27
C LYS A 107 0.62 9.40 19.98
N MET A 108 1.92 9.52 19.73
CA MET A 108 2.55 10.80 19.39
C MET A 108 1.92 11.42 18.15
N ILE A 109 1.70 10.62 17.09
CA ILE A 109 1.05 11.07 15.85
C ILE A 109 -0.37 11.57 16.12
N LEU A 110 -1.16 10.78 16.84
CA LEU A 110 -2.56 11.10 17.14
C LEU A 110 -2.70 12.34 18.04
N ASP A 111 -1.83 12.50 19.04
CA ASP A 111 -1.84 13.65 19.95
C ASP A 111 -1.55 14.98 19.21
N HIS A 112 -0.88 14.93 18.06
CA HIS A 112 -0.66 16.08 17.17
C HIS A 112 -1.80 16.29 16.15
N GLY A 113 -2.86 15.48 16.24
CA GLY A 113 -4.05 15.61 15.39
C GLY A 113 -3.81 15.18 13.94
N LEU A 114 -2.94 14.20 13.72
CA LEU A 114 -2.76 13.51 12.44
C LEU A 114 -3.39 12.12 12.51
N ALA A 115 -4.12 11.71 11.48
CA ALA A 115 -4.50 10.31 11.33
C ALA A 115 -3.26 9.46 10.99
N VAL A 116 -3.33 8.15 11.28
CA VAL A 116 -2.25 7.20 11.02
C VAL A 116 -2.77 6.02 10.21
N ILE A 117 -2.08 5.73 9.12
CA ILE A 117 -2.17 4.45 8.41
C ILE A 117 -1.05 3.57 8.94
N ILE A 118 -1.40 2.46 9.57
CA ILE A 118 -0.45 1.42 9.98
C ILE A 118 -0.33 0.46 8.80
N ASP A 119 0.81 0.52 8.14
CA ASP A 119 1.13 -0.24 6.93
C ASP A 119 2.07 -1.41 7.26
N MET A 120 1.69 -2.64 6.92
CA MET A 120 2.61 -3.77 7.06
C MET A 120 3.57 -3.81 5.89
N HIS A 121 4.83 -3.52 6.22
CA HIS A 121 5.90 -3.27 5.26
C HIS A 121 7.07 -4.25 5.43
N PRO A 122 6.85 -5.56 5.20
CA PRO A 122 7.90 -6.55 5.32
C PRO A 122 8.81 -6.58 4.08
N GLU A 123 9.97 -7.21 4.24
CA GLU A 123 10.92 -7.46 3.14
C GLU A 123 10.40 -8.53 2.16
N SER A 124 11.00 -8.59 0.96
CA SER A 124 10.57 -9.51 -0.11
C SER A 124 10.59 -10.99 0.29
N GLU A 125 11.49 -11.42 1.18
CA GLU A 125 11.53 -12.80 1.67
C GLU A 125 10.26 -13.19 2.44
N PHE A 126 9.67 -12.25 3.19
CA PHE A 126 8.40 -12.45 3.87
C PHE A 126 7.26 -12.64 2.87
N LYS A 127 7.18 -11.75 1.87
CA LYS A 127 6.15 -11.79 0.84
C LYS A 127 6.24 -13.07 0.03
N ALA A 128 7.46 -13.54 -0.27
CA ALA A 128 7.70 -14.82 -0.92
C ALA A 128 7.12 -16.01 -0.12
N LYS A 129 7.19 -15.97 1.22
CA LYS A 129 6.53 -16.99 2.06
C LYS A 129 5.01 -16.91 1.96
N LEU A 130 4.41 -15.71 1.97
CA LEU A 130 2.96 -15.56 1.76
C LEU A 130 2.51 -16.11 0.39
N VAL A 131 3.34 -15.94 -0.64
CA VAL A 131 3.10 -16.52 -1.97
C VAL A 131 3.09 -18.05 -1.91
N GLN A 132 4.07 -18.65 -1.22
CA GLN A 132 4.38 -20.09 -1.32
C GLN A 132 3.69 -20.97 -0.27
N HIS A 133 3.28 -20.42 0.87
CA HIS A 133 2.95 -21.20 2.06
C HIS A 133 1.64 -20.75 2.71
N ASP A 134 0.62 -21.61 2.68
CA ASP A 134 -0.69 -21.31 3.27
C ASP A 134 -0.64 -21.23 4.81
N ASP A 135 0.17 -22.05 5.46
CA ASP A 135 0.41 -21.99 6.91
C ASP A 135 1.04 -20.65 7.33
N PHE A 136 1.89 -20.07 6.47
CA PHE A 136 2.43 -18.73 6.71
C PHE A 136 1.36 -17.64 6.55
N VAL A 137 0.41 -17.80 5.61
CA VAL A 137 -0.74 -16.90 5.48
C VAL A 137 -1.63 -16.96 6.72
N GLU A 138 -1.88 -18.16 7.27
CA GLU A 138 -2.62 -18.29 8.54
C GLU A 138 -1.88 -17.61 9.69
N GLN A 139 -0.57 -17.84 9.82
CA GLN A 139 0.25 -17.19 10.86
C GLN A 139 0.23 -15.66 10.75
N PHE A 140 0.29 -15.12 9.53
CA PHE A 140 0.19 -13.68 9.33
C PHE A 140 -1.23 -13.14 9.56
N SER A 141 -2.26 -13.94 9.26
CA SER A 141 -3.66 -13.61 9.57
C SER A 141 -3.86 -13.49 11.08
N ASP A 142 -3.36 -14.46 11.86
CA ASP A 142 -3.45 -14.43 13.32
C ASP A 142 -2.70 -13.22 13.91
N PHE A 143 -1.51 -12.92 13.39
CA PHE A 143 -0.76 -11.72 13.76
C PHE A 143 -1.55 -10.43 13.48
N TRP A 144 -2.14 -10.32 12.28
CA TRP A 144 -2.98 -9.19 11.91
C TRP A 144 -4.19 -9.04 12.82
N ARG A 145 -4.85 -10.15 13.18
CA ARG A 145 -5.96 -10.16 14.15
C ARG A 145 -5.51 -9.59 15.49
N ALA A 146 -4.35 -10.01 16.00
CA ALA A 146 -3.82 -9.55 17.28
C ALA A 146 -3.48 -8.04 17.25
N ILE A 147 -2.81 -7.56 16.20
CA ILE A 147 -2.50 -6.13 16.02
C ILE A 147 -3.78 -5.29 15.88
N ALA A 148 -4.72 -5.74 15.05
CA ALA A 148 -6.00 -5.07 14.89
C ALA A 148 -6.77 -5.01 16.21
N GLN A 149 -6.82 -6.12 16.97
CA GLN A 149 -7.46 -6.16 18.28
C GLN A 149 -6.81 -5.19 19.27
N HIS A 150 -5.48 -5.10 19.30
CA HIS A 150 -4.76 -4.16 20.16
C HIS A 150 -5.15 -2.70 19.89
N TYR A 151 -5.21 -2.31 18.61
CA TYR A 151 -5.61 -0.95 18.22
C TYR A 151 -7.13 -0.73 18.12
N SER A 152 -7.95 -1.77 18.32
CA SER A 152 -9.41 -1.69 18.13
C SER A 152 -10.13 -0.66 19.01
N SER A 153 -9.51 -0.27 20.14
CA SER A 153 -10.03 0.74 21.07
C SER A 153 -9.68 2.18 20.69
N TYR A 154 -8.79 2.38 19.72
CA TYR A 154 -8.45 3.69 19.19
C TYR A 154 -9.58 4.22 18.32
N ASP A 155 -9.59 5.53 18.06
CA ASP A 155 -10.61 6.15 17.23
C ASP A 155 -10.51 5.64 15.78
N PRO A 156 -11.54 4.93 15.26
CA PRO A 156 -11.52 4.43 13.90
C PRO A 156 -11.57 5.54 12.83
N GLU A 157 -11.80 6.82 13.19
CA GLU A 157 -11.65 7.97 12.27
C GLU A 157 -10.18 8.38 12.12
N MET A 158 -9.28 7.86 12.95
CA MET A 158 -7.88 8.30 13.03
C MET A 158 -6.87 7.16 12.84
N VAL A 159 -7.26 5.90 12.99
CA VAL A 159 -6.39 4.73 12.79
C VAL A 159 -6.91 3.85 11.65
N TYR A 160 -6.03 3.55 10.70
CA TYR A 160 -6.31 2.80 9.48
C TYR A 160 -5.31 1.64 9.34
N PHE A 161 -5.72 0.52 8.76
CA PHE A 161 -4.85 -0.64 8.57
C PHE A 161 -4.64 -0.93 7.08
N GLU A 162 -3.42 -0.77 6.60
CA GLU A 162 -3.03 -1.18 5.24
C GLU A 162 -2.44 -2.59 5.26
N ILE A 163 -3.11 -3.51 4.54
CA ILE A 163 -2.91 -4.96 4.67
C ILE A 163 -1.46 -5.40 4.41
N LEU A 164 -0.86 -4.88 3.35
CA LEU A 164 0.48 -5.24 2.93
C LEU A 164 1.00 -4.22 1.91
N ASN A 165 2.14 -3.61 2.21
CA ASN A 165 2.89 -2.81 1.26
C ASN A 165 3.33 -3.66 0.07
N GLU A 166 3.08 -3.16 -1.14
CA GLU A 166 3.60 -3.66 -2.40
C GLU A 166 3.59 -5.19 -2.52
N PRO A 167 2.41 -5.81 -2.68
CA PRO A 167 2.33 -7.26 -2.77
C PRO A 167 3.13 -7.80 -3.97
N GLU A 168 4.14 -8.64 -3.71
CA GLU A 168 5.01 -9.23 -4.75
C GLU A 168 4.42 -10.53 -5.33
N PHE A 169 3.15 -10.46 -5.75
CA PHE A 169 2.38 -11.60 -6.23
C PHE A 169 2.15 -11.53 -7.74
N ARG A 170 2.89 -12.31 -8.52
CA ARG A 170 2.64 -12.42 -9.97
C ARG A 170 1.30 -13.05 -10.31
N ASP A 171 0.82 -13.96 -9.46
CA ASP A 171 -0.53 -14.51 -9.56
C ASP A 171 -1.50 -13.65 -8.74
N ARG A 172 -2.23 -12.79 -9.44
CA ARG A 172 -3.25 -11.92 -8.84
C ARG A 172 -4.38 -12.68 -8.14
N TYR A 173 -4.68 -13.91 -8.54
CA TYR A 173 -5.72 -14.71 -7.87
C TYR A 173 -5.23 -15.27 -6.55
N ARG A 174 -3.95 -15.66 -6.48
CA ARG A 174 -3.29 -15.99 -5.22
C ARG A 174 -3.32 -14.77 -4.29
N TRP A 175 -2.97 -13.58 -4.78
CA TRP A 175 -3.05 -12.36 -3.97
C TRP A 175 -4.48 -12.08 -3.47
N ALA A 176 -5.49 -12.15 -4.34
CA ALA A 176 -6.88 -11.91 -3.95
C ALA A 176 -7.32 -12.85 -2.81
N GLY A 177 -6.92 -14.12 -2.85
CA GLY A 177 -7.18 -15.09 -1.78
C GLY A 177 -6.46 -14.74 -0.47
N VAL A 178 -5.18 -14.37 -0.54
CA VAL A 178 -4.39 -13.95 0.64
C VAL A 178 -4.94 -12.67 1.24
N GLN A 179 -5.12 -11.62 0.44
CA GLN A 179 -5.66 -10.34 0.87
C GLN A 179 -7.03 -10.49 1.54
N GLY A 180 -7.91 -11.32 0.97
CA GLY A 180 -9.22 -11.59 1.57
C GLY A 180 -9.15 -12.23 2.96
N ARG A 181 -8.20 -13.17 3.17
CA ARG A 181 -7.98 -13.79 4.48
C ARG A 181 -7.44 -12.80 5.52
N LEU A 182 -6.44 -12.00 5.12
CA LEU A 182 -5.86 -10.98 6.00
C LEU A 182 -6.90 -9.91 6.37
N ALA A 183 -7.71 -9.46 5.40
CA ALA A 183 -8.79 -8.51 5.65
C ALA A 183 -9.84 -9.08 6.62
N ALA A 184 -10.21 -10.36 6.49
CA ALA A 184 -11.12 -11.01 7.43
C ALA A 184 -10.55 -11.04 8.85
N ALA A 185 -9.27 -11.36 9.01
CA ALA A 185 -8.61 -11.36 10.31
C ALA A 185 -8.53 -9.96 10.95
N ILE A 186 -8.23 -8.92 10.15
CA ILE A 186 -8.28 -7.52 10.62
C ILE A 186 -9.71 -7.17 11.08
N ARG A 187 -10.73 -7.56 10.31
CA ARG A 187 -12.13 -7.28 10.65
C ARG A 187 -12.57 -7.98 11.93
N GLU A 188 -12.08 -9.19 12.19
CA GLU A 188 -12.30 -9.91 13.46
C GLU A 188 -11.68 -9.19 14.66
N GLY A 189 -10.47 -8.64 14.52
CA GLY A 189 -9.79 -7.90 15.59
C GLY A 189 -10.34 -6.49 15.80
N ALA A 190 -10.63 -5.75 14.72
CA ALA A 190 -11.04 -4.36 14.75
C ALA A 190 -12.28 -4.09 13.86
N PRO A 191 -13.49 -4.49 14.31
CA PRO A 191 -14.68 -4.50 13.47
C PRO A 191 -15.10 -3.11 12.95
N GLN A 192 -14.68 -2.02 13.58
CA GLN A 192 -15.04 -0.65 13.20
C GLN A 192 -13.98 0.08 12.38
N HIS A 193 -12.76 -0.45 12.30
CA HIS A 193 -11.64 0.21 11.65
C HIS A 193 -11.68 0.04 10.13
N THR A 194 -11.03 0.97 9.43
CA THR A 194 -10.97 0.98 7.97
C THR A 194 -9.78 0.18 7.49
N ILE A 195 -10.01 -0.70 6.52
CA ILE A 195 -8.98 -1.49 5.88
C ILE A 195 -8.56 -0.77 4.59
N ILE A 196 -7.27 -0.69 4.33
CA ILE A 196 -6.69 -0.24 3.07
C ILE A 196 -6.16 -1.48 2.35
N ALA A 197 -6.72 -1.74 1.18
CA ALA A 197 -6.40 -2.87 0.32
C ALA A 197 -5.73 -2.39 -0.97
N ALA A 198 -5.00 -3.27 -1.65
CA ALA A 198 -4.28 -2.91 -2.88
C ALA A 198 -4.31 -4.03 -3.93
N GLY A 199 -3.92 -3.67 -5.15
CA GLY A 199 -3.63 -4.61 -6.23
C GLY A 199 -2.44 -5.52 -5.91
N ALA A 200 -2.21 -6.50 -6.77
CA ALA A 200 -0.96 -7.27 -6.76
C ALA A 200 0.21 -6.42 -7.33
N ASN A 201 1.35 -7.06 -7.60
CA ASN A 201 2.57 -6.48 -8.18
C ASN A 201 2.85 -5.04 -7.74
N TRP A 202 3.36 -4.88 -6.52
CA TRP A 202 3.77 -3.57 -6.00
C TRP A 202 2.66 -2.51 -5.91
N SER A 203 1.41 -2.95 -5.90
CA SER A 203 0.25 -2.06 -5.90
C SER A 203 0.20 -1.18 -7.16
N ASP A 204 0.73 -1.68 -8.29
CA ASP A 204 0.71 -0.97 -9.56
C ASP A 204 -0.73 -0.66 -10.01
N VAL A 205 -0.88 0.44 -10.77
CA VAL A 205 -2.19 0.90 -11.22
C VAL A 205 -2.91 -0.15 -12.07
N GLU A 206 -2.19 -0.87 -12.94
CA GLU A 206 -2.74 -1.93 -13.77
C GLU A 206 -3.35 -3.06 -12.94
N ASP A 207 -2.74 -3.38 -11.80
CA ASP A 207 -3.21 -4.42 -10.90
C ASP A 207 -4.43 -3.98 -10.09
N LEU A 208 -4.55 -2.68 -9.78
CA LEU A 208 -5.79 -2.11 -9.27
C LEU A 208 -6.92 -2.24 -10.31
N LEU A 209 -6.67 -1.92 -11.58
CA LEU A 209 -7.71 -1.92 -12.62
C LEU A 209 -8.37 -3.29 -12.85
N VAL A 210 -7.67 -4.37 -12.51
CA VAL A 210 -8.17 -5.75 -12.63
C VAL A 210 -8.59 -6.36 -11.28
N LEU A 211 -8.44 -5.62 -10.18
CA LEU A 211 -8.85 -6.05 -8.86
C LEU A 211 -10.38 -6.05 -8.75
N THR A 212 -10.92 -7.11 -8.15
CA THR A 212 -12.30 -7.10 -7.65
C THR A 212 -12.27 -6.67 -6.18
N PRO A 213 -13.04 -5.64 -5.79
CA PRO A 213 -13.13 -5.20 -4.40
C PRO A 213 -13.52 -6.33 -3.44
N LEU A 214 -12.99 -6.25 -2.22
CA LEU A 214 -13.38 -7.07 -1.09
C LEU A 214 -14.87 -6.83 -0.78
N PRO A 215 -15.61 -7.88 -0.36
CA PRO A 215 -17.01 -7.77 0.00
C PRO A 215 -17.19 -7.15 1.41
N ASP A 216 -16.66 -5.95 1.62
CA ASP A 216 -16.68 -5.22 2.89
C ASP A 216 -17.04 -3.75 2.65
N ALA A 217 -17.85 -3.17 3.53
CA ALA A 217 -18.40 -1.82 3.40
C ALA A 217 -17.42 -0.70 3.83
N ASN A 218 -16.32 -1.05 4.50
CA ASN A 218 -15.36 -0.11 5.06
C ASN A 218 -13.92 -0.42 4.61
N VAL A 219 -13.72 -0.34 3.28
CA VAL A 219 -12.43 -0.54 2.62
C VAL A 219 -12.12 0.63 1.71
N ILE A 220 -10.87 1.10 1.77
CA ILE A 220 -10.27 2.06 0.83
C ILE A 220 -9.26 1.28 -0.02
N TYR A 221 -9.10 1.63 -1.29
CA TYR A 221 -8.10 0.99 -2.15
C TYR A 221 -6.93 1.93 -2.44
N ASN A 222 -5.71 1.43 -2.32
CA ASN A 222 -4.51 2.17 -2.71
C ASN A 222 -3.94 1.64 -4.03
N PHE A 223 -3.08 2.46 -4.62
CA PHE A 223 -2.12 2.07 -5.64
C PHE A 223 -0.87 2.94 -5.48
N HIS A 224 0.29 2.43 -5.89
CA HIS A 224 1.52 3.20 -5.93
C HIS A 224 1.72 3.76 -7.35
N PHE A 225 2.31 4.96 -7.44
CA PHE A 225 2.56 5.59 -8.73
C PHE A 225 3.93 6.26 -8.75
N TYR A 226 4.93 5.53 -9.24
CA TYR A 226 6.29 6.03 -9.46
C TYR A 226 6.63 6.20 -10.94
N ASP A 227 5.64 6.07 -11.80
CA ASP A 227 5.85 6.08 -13.22
C ASP A 227 6.13 7.50 -13.76
N PRO A 228 7.12 7.66 -14.66
CA PRO A 228 8.03 6.63 -15.14
C PRO A 228 9.19 6.38 -14.17
N HIS A 229 9.41 5.12 -13.82
CA HIS A 229 10.50 4.72 -12.92
C HIS A 229 11.88 5.22 -13.37
N THR A 230 12.18 5.24 -14.68
CA THR A 230 13.46 5.75 -15.20
C THR A 230 13.74 7.20 -14.79
N PHE A 231 12.69 8.04 -14.63
CA PHE A 231 12.85 9.40 -14.15
C PHE A 231 12.85 9.49 -12.62
N THR A 232 11.88 8.84 -11.96
CA THR A 232 11.70 8.96 -10.51
C THR A 232 12.80 8.28 -9.71
N HIS A 233 13.45 7.26 -10.29
CA HIS A 233 14.51 6.49 -9.65
C HIS A 233 15.91 6.81 -10.19
N GLN A 234 16.08 7.82 -11.03
CA GLN A 234 17.42 8.18 -11.53
C GLN A 234 18.38 8.45 -10.34
N GLY A 235 19.52 7.76 -10.31
CA GLY A 235 20.50 7.78 -9.23
C GLY A 235 20.23 6.81 -8.08
N ALA A 236 19.10 6.10 -8.07
CA ALA A 236 18.79 5.12 -7.03
C ALA A 236 19.82 3.97 -7.04
N THR A 237 20.33 3.63 -5.85
CA THR A 237 21.26 2.50 -5.65
C THR A 237 20.54 1.19 -5.35
N TRP A 238 19.21 1.17 -5.47
CA TRP A 238 18.33 0.03 -5.22
C TRP A 238 17.41 -0.21 -6.41
N GLY A 239 16.77 -1.38 -6.46
CA GLY A 239 15.87 -1.76 -7.56
C GLY A 239 16.63 -2.13 -8.83
N THR A 240 16.29 -1.49 -9.96
CA THR A 240 16.92 -1.82 -11.24
C THR A 240 18.31 -1.20 -11.34
N ASN A 241 19.34 -2.04 -11.47
CA ASN A 241 20.76 -1.62 -11.45
C ASN A 241 21.12 -0.42 -12.34
N TYR A 242 20.47 -0.25 -13.50
CA TYR A 242 20.85 0.83 -14.40
C TYR A 242 20.47 2.22 -13.88
N TRP A 243 19.43 2.31 -13.05
CA TRP A 243 18.99 3.58 -12.48
C TRP A 243 20.11 4.32 -11.75
N HIS A 244 21.03 3.58 -11.11
CA HIS A 244 22.19 4.13 -10.42
C HIS A 244 23.08 5.01 -11.32
N PHE A 245 23.16 4.70 -12.62
CA PHE A 245 24.00 5.43 -13.58
C PHE A 245 23.27 6.61 -14.23
N GLU A 246 21.95 6.68 -14.08
CA GLU A 246 21.12 7.72 -14.68
C GLU A 246 21.10 8.98 -13.82
N SER A 247 21.23 10.14 -14.45
CA SER A 247 21.02 11.42 -13.79
C SER A 247 20.68 12.51 -14.81
N LYS A 248 20.02 13.57 -14.35
CA LYS A 248 19.67 14.75 -15.15
C LYS A 248 18.71 14.44 -16.30
N LEU A 249 17.91 13.38 -16.18
CA LEU A 249 16.72 13.22 -17.01
C LEU A 249 15.75 14.35 -16.67
N ALA A 250 15.18 14.96 -17.71
CA ALA A 250 14.29 16.10 -17.57
C ALA A 250 12.83 15.64 -17.58
N TYR A 251 12.00 16.20 -16.69
CA TYR A 251 10.55 16.12 -16.74
C TYR A 251 9.96 17.51 -17.06
N PRO A 252 9.00 17.64 -18.00
CA PRO A 252 8.47 16.61 -18.90
C PRO A 252 9.55 15.96 -19.77
N ALA A 253 9.30 14.71 -20.20
CA ALA A 253 10.26 13.91 -20.94
C ALA A 253 10.71 14.61 -22.23
N SER A 254 12.02 14.57 -22.48
CA SER A 254 12.64 15.18 -23.65
C SER A 254 13.62 14.20 -24.29
N LEU A 255 13.40 13.87 -25.57
CA LEU A 255 14.34 13.05 -26.33
C LEU A 255 15.72 13.71 -26.44
N GLU A 256 15.80 15.04 -26.46
CA GLU A 256 17.08 15.74 -26.49
C GLU A 256 17.85 15.53 -25.18
N ALA A 257 17.17 15.68 -24.03
CA ALA A 257 17.78 15.41 -22.72
C ALA A 257 18.17 13.94 -22.58
N ALA A 258 17.27 13.03 -22.94
CA ALA A 258 17.52 11.58 -22.92
C ALA A 258 18.72 11.18 -23.78
N ARG A 259 18.92 11.78 -24.97
CA ARG A 259 20.10 11.51 -25.81
C ARG A 259 21.42 11.91 -25.14
N LYS A 260 21.43 12.98 -24.34
CA LYS A 260 22.63 13.42 -23.59
C LYS A 260 22.98 12.46 -22.46
N VAL A 261 21.96 11.92 -21.79
CA VAL A 261 22.13 10.91 -20.74
C VAL A 261 22.55 9.57 -21.37
N ALA A 262 21.85 9.10 -22.39
CA ALA A 262 22.16 7.85 -23.09
C ALA A 262 23.56 7.84 -23.75
N ALA A 263 24.14 9.00 -24.08
CA ALA A 263 25.50 9.07 -24.59
C ALA A 263 26.58 8.70 -23.54
N GLN A 264 26.22 8.74 -22.26
CA GLN A 264 27.11 8.41 -21.14
C GLN A 264 26.91 6.97 -20.62
N GLU A 265 25.80 6.32 -21.00
CA GLU A 265 25.46 4.97 -20.56
C GLU A 265 26.17 3.92 -21.45
N PRO A 266 27.11 3.12 -20.91
CA PRO A 266 27.89 2.18 -21.70
C PRO A 266 27.11 0.92 -22.10
N ASP A 267 26.12 0.51 -21.33
CA ASP A 267 25.31 -0.68 -21.64
C ASP A 267 24.22 -0.38 -22.67
N ALA A 268 24.07 -1.27 -23.66
CA ALA A 268 23.16 -1.05 -24.76
C ALA A 268 21.68 -1.15 -24.37
N PHE A 269 21.36 -2.01 -23.40
CA PHE A 269 19.99 -2.16 -22.90
C PHE A 269 19.59 -0.94 -22.08
N ASN A 270 20.47 -0.47 -21.20
CA ASN A 270 20.24 0.72 -20.38
C ASN A 270 20.04 1.97 -21.26
N ARG A 271 20.92 2.18 -22.25
CA ARG A 271 20.75 3.24 -23.26
C ARG A 271 19.38 3.21 -23.92
N LEU A 272 18.88 2.01 -24.25
CA LEU A 272 17.57 1.87 -24.87
C LEU A 272 16.45 2.31 -23.92
N GLN A 273 16.52 2.01 -22.61
CA GLN A 273 15.52 2.46 -21.64
C GLN A 273 15.51 3.98 -21.50
N VAL A 274 16.69 4.61 -21.41
CA VAL A 274 16.82 6.08 -21.36
C VAL A 274 16.22 6.73 -22.60
N LEU A 275 16.50 6.19 -23.79
CA LEU A 275 15.94 6.70 -25.04
C LEU A 275 14.42 6.48 -25.13
N ARG A 276 13.90 5.37 -24.61
CA ARG A 276 12.46 5.10 -24.52
C ARG A 276 11.77 6.13 -23.65
N TYR A 277 12.30 6.43 -22.46
CA TYR A 277 11.76 7.50 -21.62
C TYR A 277 11.61 8.83 -22.39
N GLY A 278 12.63 9.22 -23.17
CA GLY A 278 12.58 10.42 -24.01
C GLY A 278 11.56 10.38 -25.16
N LEU A 279 11.15 9.18 -25.59
CA LEU A 279 10.13 8.94 -26.64
C LEU A 279 8.73 8.71 -26.08
N ASP A 280 8.62 8.38 -24.79
CA ASP A 280 7.37 8.01 -24.14
C ASP A 280 6.47 9.22 -23.83
N HIS A 281 6.93 10.44 -24.10
CA HIS A 281 6.16 11.68 -23.96
C HIS A 281 5.51 11.86 -22.58
N TRP A 282 6.25 11.52 -21.51
CA TRP A 282 5.80 11.77 -20.15
C TRP A 282 5.64 13.26 -19.85
N ASP A 283 4.41 13.65 -19.55
CA ASP A 283 4.03 15.00 -19.13
C ASP A 283 2.86 14.92 -18.14
N GLY A 284 2.37 16.09 -17.70
CA GLY A 284 1.26 16.15 -16.73
C GLY A 284 -0.05 15.58 -17.30
N ASN A 285 -0.25 15.63 -18.62
CA ASN A 285 -1.44 15.08 -19.26
C ASN A 285 -1.39 13.55 -19.22
N ARG A 286 -0.25 12.94 -19.54
CA ARG A 286 -0.08 11.49 -19.45
C ARG A 286 -0.32 10.97 -18.03
N ILE A 287 0.29 11.61 -17.01
CA ILE A 287 0.06 11.24 -15.61
C ILE A 287 -1.44 11.34 -15.25
N ALA A 288 -2.10 12.43 -15.65
CA ALA A 288 -3.54 12.61 -15.39
C ALA A 288 -4.41 11.53 -16.05
N VAL A 289 -4.02 11.04 -17.24
CA VAL A 289 -4.73 9.96 -17.95
C VAL A 289 -4.57 8.62 -17.22
N GLU A 290 -3.35 8.29 -16.80
CA GLU A 290 -3.05 7.02 -16.14
C GLU A 290 -3.68 6.94 -14.74
N ILE A 291 -3.46 7.96 -13.89
CA ILE A 291 -4.15 8.08 -12.59
C ILE A 291 -5.68 8.17 -12.79
N GLY A 292 -6.11 8.80 -13.88
CA GLY A 292 -7.52 8.87 -14.25
C GLY A 292 -8.18 7.50 -14.43
N GLN A 293 -7.45 6.48 -14.87
CA GLN A 293 -7.99 5.13 -14.98
C GLN A 293 -8.32 4.54 -13.60
N ALA A 294 -7.45 4.74 -12.60
CA ALA A 294 -7.74 4.34 -11.23
C ALA A 294 -9.00 5.06 -10.72
N ALA A 295 -9.11 6.37 -10.95
CA ALA A 295 -10.29 7.13 -10.55
C ALA A 295 -11.59 6.60 -11.20
N GLU A 296 -11.57 6.20 -12.47
CA GLU A 296 -12.72 5.56 -13.13
C GLU A 296 -13.01 4.17 -12.56
N TRP A 297 -11.99 3.37 -12.23
CA TRP A 297 -12.18 2.10 -11.52
C TRP A 297 -12.86 2.30 -10.17
N GLY A 298 -12.43 3.29 -9.38
CA GLY A 298 -13.04 3.61 -8.08
C GLY A 298 -14.51 4.03 -8.23
N LYS A 299 -14.84 4.81 -9.27
CA LYS A 299 -16.24 5.16 -9.60
C LYS A 299 -17.06 3.95 -10.03
N HIS A 300 -16.50 3.06 -10.86
CA HIS A 300 -17.18 1.87 -11.34
C HIS A 300 -17.60 0.95 -10.18
N TRP A 301 -16.69 0.73 -9.23
CA TRP A 301 -16.94 -0.09 -8.05
C TRP A 301 -17.59 0.66 -6.90
N ASN A 302 -17.69 1.99 -7.00
CA ASN A 302 -18.19 2.88 -5.97
C ASN A 302 -17.44 2.73 -4.64
N VAL A 303 -16.10 2.72 -4.73
CA VAL A 303 -15.18 2.62 -3.60
C VAL A 303 -14.21 3.79 -3.63
N PRO A 304 -13.78 4.31 -2.47
CA PRO A 304 -12.79 5.38 -2.40
C PRO A 304 -11.38 4.85 -2.68
N LEU A 305 -10.53 5.75 -3.18
CA LEU A 305 -9.10 5.52 -3.35
C LEU A 305 -8.30 6.42 -2.39
N THR A 306 -7.08 6.01 -2.07
CA THR A 306 -6.07 6.79 -1.36
C THR A 306 -4.73 6.72 -2.06
#